data_AF-A0A9X2JQ36-F1
#
_entry.id   AF-A0A9X2JQ36-F1
#
_cell.length_a   1.000
_cell.length_b   1.000
_cell.length_c   1.000
_cell.angle_alpha   90.00
_cell.angle_beta   90.00
_cell.angle_gamma   90.00
#
_symmetry.space_group_name_H-M   'P 1'
#
loop_
_entity.id
_entity.type
_entity.pdbx_description
1 polymer ?
#
loop_
_entity_poly.entity_id
_entity_poly.type
_entity_poly.pdbx_seq_one_letter_code
_entity_poly.pdbx_strand_id
1 'polypeptide(L)'
;MIDVLEIEIGMRSSVWEFARETAEMWLSDEMMAITEEQVLVVATPAHLEDEAMCERIISLIANTPGLADRVADTVASHGADPRRSSLSLTIRRDDAAPTGLGNPWRGAERMRALLGGSDSEIYV
;
A
#
# COMPACT_ATOMS: atom_id res chain seq x y z
N MET A 1 19.99 -3.41 9.78
CA MET A 1 19.38 -2.79 8.58
C MET A 1 17.90 -3.08 8.68
N ILE A 2 17.07 -2.05 8.54
CA ILE A 2 15.64 -2.26 8.29
C ILE A 2 15.54 -2.42 6.78
N ASP A 3 15.04 -3.56 6.32
CA ASP A 3 14.80 -3.77 4.89
C ASP A 3 13.67 -2.86 4.43
N VAL A 4 13.78 -2.31 3.23
CA VAL A 4 12.76 -1.44 2.64
C VAL A 4 12.16 -2.15 1.44
N LEU A 5 10.84 -2.31 1.45
CA LEU A 5 10.07 -2.85 0.34
C LEU A 5 9.57 -1.68 -0.51
N GLU A 6 10.28 -1.40 -1.60
CA GLU A 6 9.95 -0.32 -2.53
C GLU A 6 9.01 -0.82 -3.63
N ILE A 7 7.87 -0.15 -3.78
CA ILE A 7 6.82 -0.50 -4.72
C ILE A 7 6.41 0.74 -5.50
N GLU A 8 6.55 0.68 -6.82
CA GLU A 8 6.13 1.73 -7.74
C GLU A 8 5.00 1.24 -8.65
N ILE A 9 4.00 2.12 -8.86
CA ILE A 9 2.94 1.90 -9.83
C ILE A 9 2.53 3.22 -10.52
N GLY A 10 2.30 3.17 -11.84
CA GLY A 10 1.75 4.28 -12.62
C GLY A 10 0.23 4.20 -12.74
N MET A 11 -0.46 5.32 -12.55
CA MET A 11 -1.92 5.42 -12.52
C MET A 11 -2.43 6.57 -13.37
N ARG A 12 -3.59 6.39 -13.99
CA ARG A 12 -4.27 7.48 -14.71
C ARG A 12 -4.57 8.65 -13.78
N SER A 13 -4.57 9.86 -14.32
CA SER A 13 -4.80 11.11 -13.58
C SER A 13 -5.97 11.03 -12.59
N SER A 14 -7.15 10.53 -12.98
CA SER A 14 -8.31 10.47 -12.08
C SER A 14 -8.16 9.50 -10.90
N VAL A 15 -7.42 8.41 -11.09
CA VAL A 15 -7.13 7.42 -10.03
C VAL A 15 -6.01 7.94 -9.13
N TRP A 16 -5.03 8.62 -9.72
CA TRP A 16 -3.98 9.31 -9.00
C TRP A 16 -4.53 10.43 -8.10
N GLU A 17 -5.47 11.24 -8.59
CA GLU A 17 -6.15 12.29 -7.80
C GLU A 17 -6.85 11.70 -6.58
N PHE A 18 -7.57 10.59 -6.77
CA PHE A 18 -8.20 9.87 -5.67
C PHE A 18 -7.17 9.36 -4.64
N ALA A 19 -6.07 8.75 -5.09
CA ALA A 19 -5.01 8.27 -4.20
C ALA A 19 -4.34 9.41 -3.43
N ARG A 20 -4.12 10.56 -4.10
CA ARG A 20 -3.57 11.79 -3.50
C ARG A 20 -4.48 12.31 -2.39
N GLU A 21 -5.76 12.51 -2.68
CA GLU A 21 -6.73 13.02 -1.71
C GLU A 21 -6.91 12.07 -0.52
N THR A 22 -6.92 10.76 -0.80
CA THR A 22 -7.03 9.73 0.25
C THR A 22 -5.81 9.73 1.17
N ALA A 23 -4.60 9.80 0.60
CA ALA A 23 -3.37 9.87 1.37
C ALA A 23 -3.33 11.16 2.22
N GLU A 24 -3.64 12.30 1.61
CA GLU A 24 -3.66 13.62 2.27
C GLU A 24 -4.67 13.67 3.44
N MET A 25 -5.80 12.99 3.32
CA MET A 25 -6.84 12.95 4.36
C MET A 25 -6.51 12.00 5.52
N TRP A 26 -5.80 10.88 5.26
CA TRP A 26 -5.69 9.78 6.24
C TRP A 26 -4.30 9.62 6.86
N LEU A 27 -3.25 10.07 6.18
CA LEU A 27 -1.86 9.86 6.59
C LEU A 27 -1.25 11.15 7.15
N SER A 28 -0.28 11.01 8.05
CA SER A 28 0.48 12.15 8.58
C SER A 28 1.53 12.64 7.57
N ASP A 29 1.86 13.93 7.63
CA ASP A 29 2.87 14.55 6.75
C ASP A 29 4.25 13.88 6.82
N GLU A 30 4.59 13.24 7.95
CA GLU A 30 5.85 12.49 8.09
C GLU A 30 5.87 11.17 7.29
N MET A 31 4.69 10.61 6.98
CA MET A 31 4.53 9.38 6.23
C MET A 31 4.40 9.61 4.73
N MET A 32 4.17 10.85 4.28
CA MET A 32 3.85 11.10 2.89
C MET A 32 4.60 12.29 2.30
N ALA A 33 4.90 12.20 1.01
CA ALA A 33 5.31 13.34 0.21
C ALA A 33 4.48 13.37 -1.07
N ILE A 34 3.82 14.50 -1.32
CA ILE A 34 2.98 14.70 -2.49
C ILE A 34 3.63 15.76 -3.38
N THR A 35 3.67 15.47 -4.67
CA THR A 35 4.08 16.41 -5.72
C THR A 35 3.00 16.41 -6.81
N GLU A 36 3.17 17.22 -7.86
CA GLU A 36 2.25 17.23 -9.00
C GLU A 36 2.19 15.90 -9.76
N GLU A 37 3.25 15.09 -9.69
CA GLU A 37 3.42 13.88 -10.51
C GLU A 37 3.45 12.58 -9.70
N GLN A 38 3.55 12.66 -8.37
CA GLN A 38 3.66 11.46 -7.53
C GLN A 38 3.13 11.67 -6.11
N VAL A 39 2.63 10.58 -5.55
CA VAL A 39 2.35 10.40 -4.12
C VAL A 39 3.31 9.34 -3.61
N LEU A 40 4.17 9.72 -2.67
CA LEU A 40 5.03 8.82 -1.92
C LEU A 40 4.41 8.57 -0.55
N VAL A 41 4.29 7.30 -0.16
CA VAL A 41 3.88 6.89 1.20
C VAL A 41 4.93 5.95 1.79
N VAL A 42 5.38 6.23 3.00
CA VAL A 42 6.33 5.43 3.75
C VAL A 42 5.69 4.98 5.06
N ALA A 43 5.43 3.68 5.17
CA ALA A 43 4.98 3.05 6.40
C ALA A 43 6.12 2.25 7.03
N THR A 44 6.48 2.58 8.26
CA THR A 44 7.47 1.83 9.04
C THR A 44 6.81 0.66 9.76
N PRO A 45 7.57 -0.32 10.28
CA PRO A 45 7.03 -1.34 11.16
C PRO A 45 6.17 -0.78 12.31
N ALA A 46 6.59 0.32 12.94
CA ALA A 46 5.83 0.96 14.01
C ALA A 46 4.47 1.52 13.54
N HIS A 47 4.37 2.01 12.31
CA HIS A 47 3.09 2.44 11.73
C HIS A 47 2.16 1.24 11.46
N LEU A 48 2.73 0.08 11.16
CA LEU A 48 1.98 -1.15 10.88
C LEU A 48 1.56 -1.90 12.16
N GLU A 49 2.17 -1.59 13.31
CA GLU A 49 1.75 -2.07 14.64
C GLU A 49 0.49 -1.35 15.15
N ASP A 50 0.26 -0.10 14.73
CA ASP A 50 -1.00 0.60 14.99
C ASP A 50 -2.10 0.08 14.05
N GLU A 51 -3.09 -0.62 14.60
CA GLU A 51 -4.18 -1.24 13.84
C GLU A 51 -4.97 -0.23 13.00
N ALA A 52 -5.23 0.97 13.55
CA ALA A 52 -5.99 2.00 12.84
C ALA A 52 -5.18 2.58 11.68
N MET A 53 -3.87 2.79 11.87
CA MET A 53 -2.98 3.23 10.80
C MET A 53 -2.77 2.15 9.74
N CYS A 54 -2.59 0.90 10.16
CA CYS A 54 -2.47 -0.25 9.28
C CYS A 54 -3.70 -0.40 8.39
N GLU A 55 -4.91 -0.27 8.94
CA GLU A 55 -6.15 -0.30 8.15
C GLU A 55 -6.29 0.87 7.17
N ARG A 56 -5.76 2.06 7.49
CA ARG A 56 -5.70 3.19 6.54
C ARG A 56 -4.76 2.89 5.37
N ILE A 57 -3.59 2.31 5.64
CA ILE A 57 -2.63 1.91 4.61
C ILE A 57 -3.25 0.80 3.73
N ILE A 58 -3.87 -0.21 4.34
CA ILE A 58 -4.59 -1.28 3.64
C ILE A 58 -5.66 -0.68 2.73
N SER A 59 -6.44 0.28 3.24
CA SER A 59 -7.51 0.92 2.49
C SER A 59 -6.97 1.73 1.31
N LEU A 60 -5.87 2.48 1.48
CA LEU A 60 -5.22 3.20 0.39
C LEU A 60 -4.74 2.24 -0.71
N ILE A 61 -4.05 1.17 -0.32
CA ILE A 61 -3.53 0.17 -1.24
C ILE A 61 -4.67 -0.54 -1.98
N ALA A 62 -5.71 -0.95 -1.25
CA ALA A 62 -6.83 -1.71 -1.81
C ALA A 62 -7.69 -0.89 -2.77
N ASN A 63 -7.87 0.41 -2.49
CA ASN A 63 -8.61 1.31 -3.37
C ASN A 63 -7.75 1.87 -4.52
N THR A 64 -6.44 1.62 -4.52
CA THR A 64 -5.56 1.92 -5.65
C THR A 64 -5.48 0.69 -6.56
N PRO A 65 -6.06 0.73 -7.77
CA PRO A 65 -6.10 -0.43 -8.66
C PRO A 65 -4.72 -1.03 -8.95
N GLY A 66 -4.60 -2.34 -8.85
CA GLY A 66 -3.35 -3.08 -9.12
C GLY A 66 -2.25 -2.92 -8.06
N LEU A 67 -2.36 -1.98 -7.12
CA LEU A 67 -1.32 -1.78 -6.11
C LEU A 67 -1.23 -2.95 -5.13
N ALA A 68 -2.36 -3.53 -4.72
CA ALA A 68 -2.36 -4.72 -3.87
C ALA A 68 -1.71 -5.95 -4.53
N ASP A 69 -1.91 -6.14 -5.84
CA ASP A 69 -1.23 -7.21 -6.60
C ASP A 69 0.27 -6.92 -6.65
N ARG A 70 0.65 -5.68 -6.96
CA ARG A 70 2.04 -5.24 -7.02
C ARG A 70 2.78 -5.42 -5.70
N VAL A 71 2.14 -5.09 -4.57
CA VAL A 71 2.70 -5.32 -3.23
C VAL A 71 2.97 -6.81 -3.03
N ALA A 72 1.98 -7.67 -3.31
CA ALA A 72 2.11 -9.11 -3.11
C ALA A 72 3.23 -9.72 -3.97
N ASP A 73 3.34 -9.33 -5.24
CA ASP A 73 4.41 -9.79 -6.14
C ASP A 73 5.80 -9.34 -5.65
N THR A 74 5.89 -8.12 -5.11
CA THR A 74 7.13 -7.56 -4.58
C THR A 74 7.55 -8.29 -3.31
N VAL A 75 6.62 -8.53 -2.38
CA VAL A 75 6.86 -9.36 -1.18
C VAL A 75 7.34 -10.75 -1.56
N ALA A 76 6.64 -11.42 -2.49
CA ALA A 76 6.98 -12.78 -2.91
C ALA A 76 8.36 -12.87 -3.58
N SER A 77 8.74 -11.87 -4.38
CA SER A 77 10.04 -11.83 -5.07
C SER A 77 11.21 -11.51 -4.14
N HIS A 78 11.01 -10.67 -3.13
CA HIS A 78 12.07 -10.28 -2.19
C HIS A 78 12.22 -11.27 -1.03
N GLY A 79 11.19 -12.07 -0.74
CA GLY A 79 11.16 -12.94 0.43
C GLY A 79 11.20 -12.17 1.76
N ALA A 80 10.82 -10.88 1.73
CA ALA A 80 10.85 -9.98 2.87
C ALA A 80 9.52 -10.05 3.64
N ASP A 81 9.58 -10.00 4.96
CA ASP A 81 8.39 -9.84 5.80
C ASP A 81 7.98 -8.35 5.80
N PRO A 82 6.83 -7.98 5.21
CA PRO A 82 6.41 -6.59 5.13
C PRO A 82 6.11 -5.97 6.49
N ARG A 83 5.95 -6.75 7.58
CA ARG A 83 5.84 -6.20 8.93
C ARG A 83 7.16 -5.79 9.55
N ARG A 84 8.23 -6.46 9.14
CA ARG A 84 9.59 -6.19 9.63
C ARG A 84 10.36 -5.24 8.73
N SER A 85 9.78 -4.94 7.57
CA SER A 85 10.32 -4.05 6.56
C SER A 85 9.55 -2.74 6.56
N SER A 86 10.21 -1.63 6.20
CA SER A 86 9.48 -0.42 5.85
C SER A 86 8.85 -0.60 4.47
N LEU A 87 7.58 -0.23 4.32
CA LEU A 87 6.87 -0.23 3.05
C LEU A 87 6.98 1.18 2.43
N SER A 88 7.54 1.27 1.23
CA SER A 88 7.59 2.51 0.46
C SER A 88 6.77 2.36 -0.83
N LEU A 89 5.70 3.14 -0.94
CA LEU A 89 4.77 3.12 -2.06
C LEU A 89 4.92 4.42 -2.87
N THR A 90 5.23 4.29 -4.15
CA THR A 90 5.29 5.41 -5.10
C THR A 90 4.18 5.25 -6.12
N ILE A 91 3.17 6.11 -6.05
CA ILE A 91 2.05 6.17 -7.00
C ILE A 91 2.31 7.32 -7.96
N ARG A 92 2.64 7.02 -9.20
CA ARG A 92 2.95 8.01 -10.24
C ARG A 92 1.73 8.35 -11.07
N ARG A 93 1.61 9.62 -11.43
CA ARG A 93 0.69 10.07 -12.46
C ARG A 93 1.21 9.61 -13.82
N ASP A 94 0.41 8.81 -14.51
CA ASP A 94 0.69 8.26 -15.83
C ASP A 94 -0.61 8.07 -16.62
N ASP A 95 -0.86 8.96 -17.58
CA ASP A 95 -2.07 8.92 -18.41
C ASP A 95 -2.09 7.74 -19.39
N ALA A 96 -0.95 7.06 -19.61
CA ALA A 96 -0.86 5.84 -20.41
C ALA A 96 -1.13 4.57 -19.58
N ALA A 97 -1.31 4.69 -18.26
CA ALA A 97 -1.53 3.55 -17.39
C ALA A 97 -2.77 2.73 -17.83
N PRO A 98 -2.64 1.39 -17.91
CA PRO A 98 -3.74 0.52 -18.29
C PRO A 98 -4.85 0.56 -17.23
N THR A 99 -6.10 0.51 -17.68
CA THR A 99 -7.27 0.46 -16.80
C THR A 99 -7.40 -0.94 -16.21
N GLY A 100 -6.76 -1.18 -15.08
CA GLY A 100 -7.04 -2.34 -14.24
C GLY A 100 -8.26 -2.05 -13.37
N LEU A 101 -9.35 -2.80 -13.53
CA LEU A 101 -10.39 -2.82 -12.50
C LEU A 101 -10.00 -3.85 -11.45
N GLY A 102 -9.34 -3.40 -10.40
CA GLY A 102 -9.16 -4.20 -9.19
C GLY A 102 -10.47 -4.30 -8.42
N ASN A 103 -10.68 -5.40 -7.70
CA ASN A 103 -11.75 -5.48 -6.71
C ASN A 103 -11.17 -5.00 -5.36
N PRO A 104 -11.58 -3.83 -4.82
CA PRO A 104 -11.01 -3.28 -3.60
C PRO A 104 -11.17 -4.20 -2.41
N TRP A 105 -12.28 -4.94 -2.32
CA TRP A 105 -12.49 -5.90 -1.24
C TRP A 105 -11.47 -7.03 -1.26
N ARG A 106 -11.20 -7.62 -2.44
CA ARG A 106 -10.14 -8.62 -2.61
C ARG A 106 -8.74 -8.05 -2.33
N GLY A 107 -8.51 -6.80 -2.73
CA GLY A 107 -7.26 -6.10 -2.41
C GLY A 107 -7.06 -5.98 -0.90
N ALA A 108 -8.09 -5.55 -0.18
CA ALA A 108 -8.05 -5.40 1.27
C ALA A 108 -7.85 -6.74 2.00
N GLU A 109 -8.57 -7.79 1.61
CA GLU A 109 -8.37 -9.14 2.17
C GLU A 109 -6.93 -9.62 2.01
N ARG A 110 -6.36 -9.44 0.81
CA ARG A 110 -4.96 -9.82 0.56
C ARG A 110 -3.99 -9.01 1.42
N MET A 111 -4.20 -7.70 1.50
CA MET A 111 -3.34 -6.84 2.32
C MET A 111 -3.48 -7.17 3.81
N ARG A 112 -4.67 -7.51 4.31
CA ARG A 112 -4.84 -8.05 5.66
C ARG A 112 -4.18 -9.41 5.85
N ALA A 113 -4.16 -10.28 4.86
CA ALA A 113 -3.40 -11.53 4.97
C ALA A 113 -1.87 -11.29 5.04
N LEU A 114 -1.38 -10.27 4.30
CA LEU A 114 0.03 -9.88 4.29
C LEU A 114 0.44 -9.10 5.55
N LEU A 115 -0.43 -8.23 6.06
CA LEU A 115 -0.13 -7.26 7.13
C LEU A 115 -0.82 -7.57 8.46
N GLY A 116 -1.92 -8.31 8.47
CA GLY A 116 -2.65 -8.80 9.65
C GLY A 116 -2.14 -10.17 10.10
N GLY A 117 -1.75 -10.26 11.37
CA GLY A 117 -1.13 -11.44 11.99
C GLY A 117 -1.73 -12.76 11.54
N SER A 118 -0.90 -13.77 11.28
CA SER A 118 -1.35 -15.16 11.46
C SER A 118 -1.53 -15.41 12.96
N ASP A 119 -2.59 -14.83 13.53
CA ASP A 119 -3.23 -15.28 14.76
C ASP A 119 -4.51 -16.07 14.39
N SER A 120 -4.48 -16.77 13.26
CA SER A 120 -5.29 -17.97 13.13
C SER A 120 -4.57 -19.11 13.86
N GLU A 121 -4.50 -19.03 15.18
CA GLU A 121 -4.66 -20.25 15.97
C GLU A 121 -6.06 -20.78 15.63
N ILE A 122 -6.10 -21.65 14.62
CA ILE A 122 -7.21 -22.57 14.46
C ILE A 122 -7.15 -23.46 15.70
N TYR A 123 -7.89 -23.10 16.76
CA TYR A 123 -8.24 -24.04 17.81
C TYR A 123 -9.08 -25.13 17.15
N VAL A 124 -8.47 -26.30 16.94
CA VAL A 124 -9.14 -27.56 16.62
C VAL A 124 -9.64 -28.19 17.91
#